data_AF-A0A0M0KAV4-F1
#
_entry.id   AF-A0A0M0KAV4-F1
#
_cell.length_a   1.000
_cell.length_b   1.000
_cell.length_c   1.000
_cell.angle_alpha   90.00
_cell.angle_beta   90.00
_cell.angle_gamma   90.00
#
_symmetry.space_group_name_H-M   'P 1'
#
loop_
_entity.id
_entity.type
_entity.pdbx_description
1 polymer ?
#
loop_
_entity_poly.entity_id
_entity_poly.type
_entity_poly.pdbx_seq_one_letter_code
_entity_poly.pdbx_strand_id
1 'polypeptide(L)'
;MTLSLSDLAMAYRLIPCSQPWFTTFGFFDPTVVPPRPQYYWLPGHTFGHAASVVNFNRFGELLVIAARALAAVPVEHYVDDFIIPDLSLGGSDASFSRRRRPSAPECSDTSDIRRLRGALGAVVFDPTDGSVRFAHAEPNWALLLSSWATDRKTYIAELETLAAVSTYNTYGSLIQGRKVLHFIDNTVALSALIHGYSGKPELAKMVNIFYLQMIGLRASVFFDYVPSKANIADLPSRGDIARLRLELRGLSIRGGSPDLLAVPSIADWSSDLSAWTRRHTLRSSTRLPV
;
A
#
# COMPACT_ATOMS: atom_id res chain seq x y z
N MET A 1 -46.22 -7.18 13.60
CA MET A 1 -45.05 -6.39 13.18
C MET A 1 -44.05 -7.39 12.62
N THR A 2 -43.96 -7.49 11.31
CA THR A 2 -43.09 -8.47 10.62
C THR A 2 -41.90 -7.68 10.09
N LEU A 3 -40.78 -7.72 10.80
CA LEU A 3 -39.51 -7.19 10.29
C LEU A 3 -39.07 -8.12 9.15
N SER A 4 -39.38 -7.76 7.90
CA SER A 4 -38.80 -8.45 6.76
C SER A 4 -37.33 -8.05 6.65
N LEU A 5 -36.43 -8.97 6.99
CA LEU A 5 -35.01 -8.91 6.65
C LEU A 5 -34.80 -9.23 5.16
N SER A 6 -35.56 -8.58 4.27
CA SER A 6 -35.29 -8.66 2.84
C SER A 6 -34.07 -7.81 2.55
N ASP A 7 -32.91 -8.44 2.67
CA ASP A 7 -31.63 -7.90 2.29
C ASP A 7 -31.70 -7.50 0.81
N LEU A 8 -31.84 -6.21 0.55
CA LEU A 8 -31.83 -5.68 -0.80
C LEU A 8 -30.40 -5.84 -1.29
N ALA A 9 -30.17 -6.85 -2.12
CA ALA A 9 -28.89 -7.14 -2.80
C ALA A 9 -28.27 -5.94 -3.55
N MET A 10 -28.94 -4.78 -3.59
CA MET A 10 -28.50 -3.52 -4.19
C MET A 10 -28.56 -2.30 -3.26
N ALA A 11 -28.70 -2.45 -1.94
CA ALA A 11 -28.74 -1.32 -1.00
C ALA A 11 -27.41 -0.54 -0.94
N TYR A 12 -26.30 -1.14 -1.39
CA TYR A 12 -24.99 -0.51 -1.46
C TYR A 12 -24.71 0.09 -2.86
N ARG A 13 -25.54 1.03 -3.32
CA ARG A 13 -25.11 1.91 -4.42
C ARG A 13 -24.14 2.94 -3.86
N LEU A 14 -22.85 2.69 -4.02
CA LEU A 14 -21.77 3.60 -3.60
C LEU A 14 -21.81 4.87 -4.48
N ILE A 15 -22.54 5.87 -4.02
CA ILE A 15 -22.48 7.22 -4.59
C ILE A 15 -21.54 8.04 -3.69
N PRO A 16 -20.55 8.75 -4.25
CA PRO A 16 -19.71 9.66 -3.48
C PRO A 16 -20.57 10.63 -2.67
N CYS A 17 -20.40 10.62 -1.35
CA CYS A 17 -21.11 11.49 -0.44
C CYS A 17 -20.18 12.62 0.01
N SER A 18 -20.62 13.88 -0.10
CA SER A 18 -19.87 15.03 0.41
C SER A 18 -19.88 15.14 1.94
N GLN A 19 -20.77 14.40 2.61
CA GLN A 19 -20.95 14.39 4.05
C GLN A 19 -20.98 12.96 4.61
N PRO A 20 -19.86 12.22 4.56
CA PRO A 20 -19.78 10.81 4.97
C PRO A 20 -19.90 10.58 6.48
N TRP A 21 -20.27 11.59 7.27
CA TRP A 21 -20.50 11.48 8.72
C TRP A 21 -21.99 11.55 9.09
N PHE A 22 -22.88 11.65 8.11
CA PHE A 22 -24.32 11.58 8.33
C PHE A 22 -24.90 10.35 7.65
N THR A 23 -25.81 9.67 8.34
CA THR A 23 -26.65 8.63 7.74
C THR A 23 -28.08 9.11 7.74
N THR A 24 -28.69 9.12 6.55
CA THR A 24 -30.13 9.28 6.39
C THR A 24 -30.76 7.91 6.25
N PHE A 25 -31.76 7.63 7.08
CA PHE A 25 -32.59 6.43 6.93
C PHE A 25 -34.05 6.83 6.85
N GLY A 26 -34.78 6.09 6.02
CA GLY A 26 -36.20 6.29 5.80
C GLY A 26 -36.99 5.15 6.40
N PHE A 27 -38.08 5.46 7.09
CA PHE A 27 -39.12 4.49 7.43
C PHE A 27 -40.42 4.94 6.80
N PHE A 28 -41.26 3.97 6.43
CA PHE A 28 -42.63 4.26 6.05
C PHE A 28 -43.45 4.40 7.32
N ASP A 29 -44.03 5.58 7.58
CA ASP A 29 -44.86 5.80 8.77
C ASP A 29 -46.33 5.49 8.44
N PRO A 30 -46.88 4.38 8.96
CA PRO A 30 -48.28 4.00 8.71
C PRO A 30 -49.28 4.81 9.55
N THR A 31 -48.81 5.61 10.51
CA THR A 31 -49.68 6.37 11.44
C THR A 31 -50.16 7.71 10.86
N VAL A 32 -49.51 8.19 9.79
CA VAL A 32 -49.90 9.41 9.07
C VAL A 32 -50.86 9.04 7.94
N VAL A 33 -51.89 9.87 7.68
CA VAL A 33 -52.83 9.67 6.55
C VAL A 33 -52.70 10.83 5.56
N PRO A 34 -52.32 10.58 4.29
CA PRO A 34 -51.91 9.29 3.75
C PRO A 34 -50.54 8.84 4.30
N PRO A 35 -50.28 7.53 4.38
CA PRO A 35 -48.97 7.01 4.76
C PRO A 35 -47.88 7.56 3.86
N ARG A 36 -46.79 8.02 4.47
CA ARG A 36 -45.71 8.69 3.75
C ARG A 36 -44.35 8.28 4.31
N PRO A 37 -43.28 8.28 3.48
CA PRO A 37 -41.93 8.08 3.97
C PRO A 37 -41.54 9.24 4.90
N GLN A 38 -40.95 8.91 6.04
CA GLN A 38 -40.28 9.86 6.92
C GLN A 38 -38.78 9.57 6.90
N TYR A 39 -38.01 10.64 6.77
CA TYR A 39 -36.57 10.60 6.75
C TYR A 39 -36.02 11.13 8.06
N TYR A 40 -35.15 10.37 8.66
CA TYR A 40 -34.41 10.74 9.86
C TYR A 40 -32.93 10.82 9.50
N TRP A 41 -32.23 11.72 10.15
CA TRP A 41 -30.79 11.85 10.02
C TRP A 41 -30.15 11.56 11.38
N LEU A 42 -29.07 10.80 11.34
CA LEU A 42 -28.24 10.49 12.49
C LEU A 42 -26.85 11.09 12.26
N PRO A 43 -26.32 11.90 13.19
CA PRO A 43 -24.89 12.18 13.23
C PRO A 43 -24.14 10.89 13.57
N GLY A 44 -23.41 10.35 12.60
CA GLY A 44 -22.75 9.05 12.68
C GLY A 44 -23.27 8.05 11.66
N HIS A 45 -22.88 6.79 11.85
CA HIS A 45 -23.29 5.71 10.96
C HIS A 45 -24.17 4.68 11.65
N THR A 46 -25.17 4.19 10.92
CA THR A 46 -25.93 3.02 11.35
C THR A 46 -25.06 1.77 11.26
N PHE A 47 -25.27 0.83 12.19
CA PHE A 47 -24.58 -0.46 12.18
C PHE A 47 -24.78 -1.16 10.81
N GLY A 48 -23.70 -1.71 10.25
CA GLY A 48 -23.72 -2.35 8.92
C GLY A 48 -23.46 -1.41 7.73
N HIS A 49 -23.36 -0.09 7.92
CA HIS A 49 -22.98 0.81 6.83
C HIS A 49 -21.49 0.67 6.51
N ALA A 50 -21.13 0.54 5.21
CA ALA A 50 -19.73 0.35 4.80
C ALA A 50 -18.80 1.50 5.26
N ALA A 51 -19.31 2.73 5.30
CA ALA A 51 -18.54 3.88 5.80
C ALA A 51 -18.43 3.96 7.34
N SER A 52 -19.18 3.15 8.10
CA SER A 52 -19.03 3.01 9.57
C SER A 52 -17.59 2.65 9.94
N VAL A 53 -16.99 1.77 9.13
CA VAL A 53 -15.61 1.32 9.27
C VAL A 53 -14.64 2.49 9.22
N VAL A 54 -14.73 3.32 8.18
CA VAL A 54 -13.82 4.46 7.98
C VAL A 54 -13.95 5.52 9.09
N ASN A 55 -15.14 5.71 9.65
CA ASN A 55 -15.34 6.62 10.79
C ASN A 55 -14.84 6.04 12.12
N PHE A 56 -14.97 4.73 12.35
CA PHE A 56 -14.40 4.05 13.52
C PHE A 56 -12.86 4.16 13.52
N ASN A 57 -12.26 4.08 12.33
CA ASN A 57 -10.82 4.17 12.12
C ASN A 57 -10.18 5.49 12.55
N ARG A 58 -10.96 6.55 12.84
CA ARG A 58 -10.40 7.85 13.28
C ARG A 58 -9.63 7.75 14.60
N PHE A 59 -10.09 6.90 15.52
CA PHE A 59 -9.41 6.71 16.80
C PHE A 59 -8.15 5.85 16.65
N GLY A 60 -8.24 4.74 15.89
CA GLY A 60 -7.08 3.91 15.55
C GLY A 60 -5.99 4.73 14.86
N GLU A 61 -6.39 5.56 13.89
CA GLU A 61 -5.49 6.50 13.21
C GLU A 61 -4.79 7.47 14.17
N LEU A 62 -5.53 8.07 15.11
CA LEU A 62 -4.94 8.99 16.09
C LEU A 62 -3.90 8.27 16.96
N LEU A 63 -4.21 7.07 17.44
CA LEU A 63 -3.30 6.26 18.24
C LEU A 63 -2.04 5.88 17.45
N VAL A 64 -2.20 5.47 16.18
CA VAL A 64 -1.09 5.14 15.29
C VAL A 64 -0.21 6.35 15.02
N ILE A 65 -0.80 7.52 14.72
CA ILE A 65 -0.04 8.76 14.53
C ILE A 65 0.70 9.12 15.83
N ALA A 66 0.04 9.04 16.98
CA ALA A 66 0.66 9.37 18.27
C ALA A 66 1.81 8.42 18.61
N ALA A 67 1.63 7.11 18.43
CA ALA A 67 2.68 6.12 18.69
C ALA A 67 3.89 6.29 17.76
N ARG A 68 3.66 6.55 16.45
CA ARG A 68 4.73 6.86 15.50
C ARG A 68 5.45 8.16 15.84
N ALA A 69 4.71 9.21 16.21
CA ALA A 69 5.27 10.53 16.48
C ALA A 69 6.00 10.63 17.83
N LEU A 70 5.47 10.01 18.88
CA LEU A 70 5.97 10.13 20.25
C LEU A 70 6.99 9.06 20.62
N ALA A 71 6.86 7.86 20.04
CA ALA A 71 7.64 6.70 20.44
C ALA A 71 8.34 5.98 19.27
N ALA A 72 8.23 6.50 18.04
CA ALA A 72 8.83 5.91 16.83
C ALA A 72 8.49 4.43 16.64
N VAL A 73 7.30 4.01 17.09
CA VAL A 73 6.83 2.62 16.95
C VAL A 73 6.36 2.40 15.51
N PRO A 74 6.78 1.34 14.81
CA PRO A 74 6.31 0.98 13.46
C PRO A 74 4.88 0.45 13.47
N VAL A 75 3.94 1.14 14.12
CA VAL A 75 2.55 0.69 14.20
C VAL A 75 1.73 1.26 13.04
N GLU A 76 0.80 0.46 12.56
CA GLU A 76 -0.27 0.87 11.66
C GLU A 76 -1.60 0.27 12.14
N HIS A 77 -2.70 0.64 11.52
CA HIS A 77 -4.00 0.04 11.79
C HIS A 77 -4.67 -0.33 10.46
N TYR A 78 -5.39 -1.44 10.47
CA TYR A 78 -6.27 -1.80 9.38
C TYR A 78 -7.62 -2.11 9.98
N VAL A 79 -8.55 -1.17 9.80
CA VAL A 79 -9.87 -1.24 10.40
C VAL A 79 -9.78 -1.26 11.93
N ASP A 80 -10.15 -2.36 12.57
CA ASP A 80 -10.15 -2.55 14.02
C ASP A 80 -8.86 -3.18 14.56
N ASP A 81 -7.98 -3.66 13.68
CA ASP A 81 -6.72 -4.29 14.03
C ASP A 81 -5.56 -3.29 14.07
N PHE A 82 -4.73 -3.40 15.11
CA PHE A 82 -3.42 -2.75 15.16
C PHE A 82 -2.35 -3.71 14.67
N ILE A 83 -1.50 -3.21 13.78
CA ILE A 83 -0.42 -3.97 13.16
C ILE A 83 0.89 -3.44 13.71
N ILE A 84 1.67 -4.33 14.31
CA ILE A 84 3.06 -4.07 14.67
C ILE A 84 3.89 -5.11 13.93
N PRO A 85 4.68 -4.71 12.93
CA PRO A 85 5.44 -5.65 12.12
C PRO A 85 6.52 -6.30 12.97
N ASP A 86 6.74 -7.59 12.74
CA ASP A 86 7.77 -8.34 13.43
C ASP A 86 9.16 -7.98 12.87
N LEU A 87 9.77 -6.99 13.51
CA LEU A 87 11.13 -6.54 13.16
C LEU A 87 12.19 -7.62 13.38
N SER A 88 11.94 -8.63 14.22
CA SER A 88 12.91 -9.69 14.50
C SER A 88 13.10 -10.63 13.30
N LEU A 89 12.02 -10.94 12.57
CA LEU A 89 12.05 -11.78 11.37
C LEU A 89 12.70 -11.11 10.16
N GLY A 90 12.72 -9.77 10.12
CA GLY A 90 13.46 -9.02 9.09
C GLY A 90 14.85 -8.55 9.54
N GLY A 91 15.19 -8.70 10.83
CA GLY A 91 16.27 -7.98 11.49
C GLY A 91 17.37 -8.84 12.12
N SER A 92 17.29 -10.17 12.12
CA SER A 92 18.44 -10.99 12.50
C SER A 92 19.46 -11.03 11.37
N ASP A 93 20.36 -10.05 11.40
CA ASP A 93 21.69 -10.01 10.81
C ASP A 93 21.83 -10.27 9.30
N ALA A 94 22.59 -9.40 8.63
CA ALA A 94 23.34 -9.76 7.42
C ALA A 94 24.37 -10.91 7.64
N SER A 95 24.39 -11.48 8.84
CA SER A 95 24.86 -12.81 9.18
C SER A 95 23.71 -13.72 9.63
N PHE A 96 22.69 -13.89 8.79
CA PHE A 96 21.85 -15.08 8.86
C PHE A 96 22.81 -16.26 8.97
N SER A 97 22.74 -16.99 10.09
CA SER A 97 23.72 -18.02 10.44
C SER A 97 24.12 -18.75 9.16
N ARG A 98 25.38 -18.58 8.76
CA ARG A 98 26.01 -19.41 7.72
C ARG A 98 26.03 -20.82 8.28
N ARG A 99 24.89 -21.50 8.32
CA ARG A 99 24.88 -22.92 8.01
C ARG A 99 25.36 -22.95 6.59
N ARG A 100 26.66 -23.18 6.44
CA ARG A 100 27.33 -23.56 5.22
C ARG A 100 26.53 -24.77 4.70
N ARG A 101 25.46 -24.51 3.94
CA ARG A 101 24.81 -25.55 3.16
C ARG A 101 25.91 -26.01 2.20
N PRO A 102 26.10 -27.33 2.03
CA PRO A 102 27.08 -27.83 1.08
C PRO A 102 26.79 -27.12 -0.24
N SER A 103 27.85 -26.54 -0.81
CA SER A 103 27.83 -25.87 -2.09
C SER A 103 27.00 -26.69 -3.05
N ALA A 104 25.81 -26.19 -3.39
CA ALA A 104 25.09 -26.69 -4.54
C ALA A 104 26.06 -26.63 -5.73
N PRO A 105 26.03 -27.61 -6.64
CA PRO A 105 26.90 -27.56 -7.81
C PRO A 105 26.72 -26.17 -8.44
N GLU A 106 27.85 -25.52 -8.74
CA GLU A 106 27.85 -24.30 -9.53
C GLU A 106 26.89 -24.52 -10.69
N CYS A 107 25.74 -23.85 -10.64
CA CYS A 107 24.84 -23.83 -11.78
C CYS A 107 25.57 -22.97 -12.81
N SER A 108 26.45 -23.62 -13.57
CA SER A 108 27.19 -23.10 -14.69
C SER A 108 26.22 -22.88 -15.83
N ASP A 109 25.25 -22.00 -15.64
CA ASP A 109 24.31 -21.63 -16.69
C ASP A 109 23.82 -20.19 -16.45
N THR A 110 24.65 -19.25 -16.89
CA THR A 110 24.27 -17.84 -17.16
C THR A 110 23.07 -17.70 -18.12
N SER A 111 22.54 -18.80 -18.63
CA SER A 111 21.36 -18.91 -19.50
C SER A 111 20.03 -18.78 -18.73
N ASP A 112 19.96 -19.16 -17.44
CA ASP A 112 18.71 -19.09 -16.65
C ASP A 112 18.41 -17.68 -16.11
N ILE A 113 19.43 -16.89 -15.79
CA ILE A 113 19.27 -15.47 -15.43
C ILE A 113 18.65 -14.68 -16.59
N ARG A 114 18.90 -15.08 -17.85
CA ARG A 114 18.32 -14.42 -19.04
C ARG A 114 16.80 -14.65 -19.19
N ARG A 115 16.21 -15.62 -18.48
CA ARG A 115 14.77 -15.94 -18.54
C ARG A 115 13.91 -15.20 -17.51
N LEU A 116 14.50 -14.72 -16.41
CA LEU A 116 13.79 -13.91 -15.42
C LEU A 116 13.84 -12.44 -15.87
N ARG A 117 12.87 -12.05 -16.70
CA ARG A 117 12.65 -10.66 -17.13
C ARG A 117 11.32 -10.17 -16.58
N GLY A 118 11.26 -8.94 -16.06
CA GLY A 118 9.98 -8.29 -15.74
C GLY A 118 10.17 -6.98 -14.99
N ALA A 119 9.88 -5.84 -15.61
CA ALA A 119 10.07 -4.55 -14.95
C ALA A 119 9.03 -4.28 -13.84
N LEU A 120 9.34 -3.29 -13.01
CA LEU A 120 8.43 -2.72 -12.01
C LEU A 120 7.83 -1.44 -12.56
N GLY A 121 6.58 -1.18 -12.19
CA GLY A 121 5.85 0.02 -12.57
C GLY A 121 5.08 0.58 -11.38
N ALA A 122 4.90 1.90 -11.37
CA ALA A 122 4.05 2.58 -10.40
C ALA A 122 3.31 3.72 -11.08
N VAL A 123 2.07 3.97 -10.64
CA VAL A 123 1.26 5.13 -11.07
C VAL A 123 0.71 5.79 -9.81
N VAL A 124 0.91 7.10 -9.68
CA VAL A 124 0.47 7.88 -8.54
C VAL A 124 -0.39 9.05 -9.03
N PHE A 125 -1.61 9.13 -8.50
CA PHE A 125 -2.51 10.25 -8.71
C PHE A 125 -2.51 11.15 -7.47
N ASP A 126 -2.27 12.44 -7.64
CA ASP A 126 -2.42 13.44 -6.58
C ASP A 126 -3.75 14.20 -6.75
N PRO A 127 -4.74 13.98 -5.87
CA PRO A 127 -6.02 14.69 -5.95
C PRO A 127 -5.90 16.18 -5.64
N THR A 128 -4.80 16.64 -5.04
CA THR A 128 -4.60 18.06 -4.64
C THR A 128 -4.45 18.96 -5.86
N ASP A 129 -3.72 18.49 -6.88
CA ASP A 129 -3.50 19.23 -8.13
C ASP A 129 -4.05 18.50 -9.36
N GLY A 130 -4.73 17.36 -9.17
CA GLY A 130 -5.33 16.55 -10.23
C GLY A 130 -4.31 15.91 -11.17
N SER A 131 -3.05 15.81 -10.74
CA SER A 131 -1.96 15.34 -11.60
C SER A 131 -1.63 13.87 -11.42
N VAL A 132 -1.11 13.26 -12.48
CA VAL A 132 -0.64 11.87 -12.48
C VAL A 132 0.87 11.84 -12.75
N ARG A 133 1.58 11.01 -12.00
CA ARG A 133 2.98 10.63 -12.22
C ARG A 133 3.05 9.13 -12.38
N PHE A 134 4.00 8.65 -13.18
CA PHE A 134 4.22 7.22 -13.32
C PHE A 134 5.71 6.93 -13.46
N ALA A 135 6.13 5.81 -12.89
CA ALA A 135 7.52 5.40 -12.87
C ALA A 135 7.70 3.98 -13.40
N HIS A 136 8.89 3.72 -13.91
CA HIS A 136 9.30 2.42 -14.42
C HIS A 136 10.74 2.13 -13.99
N ALA A 137 11.05 0.88 -13.69
CA ALA A 137 12.43 0.43 -13.60
C ALA A 137 12.56 -1.06 -13.89
N GLU A 138 13.72 -1.45 -14.43
CA GLU A 138 14.22 -2.80 -14.30
C GLU A 138 15.00 -2.89 -12.98
N PRO A 139 14.55 -3.69 -11.98
CA PRO A 139 15.38 -4.13 -10.88
C PRO A 139 16.78 -4.63 -11.27
N ASN A 140 17.65 -4.79 -10.29
CA ASN A 140 18.89 -5.51 -10.49
C ASN A 140 18.67 -7.02 -10.20
N TRP A 141 18.38 -7.82 -11.23
CA TRP A 141 18.06 -9.25 -11.05
C TRP A 141 19.20 -10.06 -10.47
N ALA A 142 20.43 -9.79 -10.90
CA ALA A 142 21.61 -10.50 -10.40
C ALA A 142 21.76 -10.31 -8.88
N LEU A 143 21.50 -9.09 -8.41
CA LEU A 143 21.44 -8.80 -6.99
C LEU A 143 20.26 -9.49 -6.30
N LEU A 144 19.04 -9.30 -6.80
CA LEU A 144 17.84 -9.79 -6.11
C LEU A 144 17.89 -11.31 -5.96
N LEU A 145 18.33 -12.03 -7.00
CA LEU A 145 18.49 -13.48 -6.97
C LEU A 145 19.66 -13.94 -6.09
N SER A 146 20.70 -13.13 -5.89
CA SER A 146 21.74 -13.44 -4.90
C SER A 146 21.23 -13.32 -3.46
N SER A 147 20.17 -12.55 -3.25
CA SER A 147 19.59 -12.24 -1.94
C SER A 147 18.37 -13.10 -1.60
N TRP A 148 17.71 -13.66 -2.62
CA TRP A 148 16.49 -14.44 -2.49
C TRP A 148 16.77 -15.93 -2.68
N ALA A 149 16.01 -16.78 -1.99
CA ALA A 149 16.09 -18.22 -2.22
C ALA A 149 15.74 -18.55 -3.68
N THR A 150 16.69 -19.12 -4.44
CA THR A 150 16.56 -19.39 -5.89
C THR A 150 15.73 -20.63 -6.24
N ASP A 151 15.18 -21.34 -5.25
CA ASP A 151 14.43 -22.59 -5.40
C ASP A 151 12.94 -22.37 -5.73
N ARG A 152 12.50 -21.11 -5.87
CA ARG A 152 11.09 -20.78 -6.12
C ARG A 152 10.77 -20.69 -7.60
N LYS A 153 9.57 -21.18 -7.95
CA LYS A 153 9.02 -21.10 -9.32
C LYS A 153 8.69 -19.67 -9.76
N THR A 154 8.30 -18.79 -8.83
CA THR A 154 7.96 -17.39 -9.11
C THR A 154 8.27 -16.49 -7.91
N TYR A 155 8.54 -15.20 -8.18
CA TYR A 155 8.83 -14.16 -7.18
C TYR A 155 7.85 -12.97 -7.30
N ILE A 156 6.63 -13.21 -7.80
CA ILE A 156 5.69 -12.13 -8.14
C ILE A 156 5.30 -11.34 -6.89
N ALA A 157 5.00 -12.00 -5.76
CA ALA A 157 4.60 -11.30 -4.53
C ALA A 157 5.73 -10.42 -3.98
N GLU A 158 6.97 -10.90 -4.06
CA GLU A 158 8.17 -10.17 -3.67
C GLU A 158 8.42 -8.98 -4.61
N LEU A 159 8.22 -9.13 -5.93
CA LEU A 159 8.36 -8.05 -6.89
C LEU A 159 7.28 -6.97 -6.72
N GLU A 160 6.03 -7.36 -6.45
CA GLU A 160 4.92 -6.44 -6.16
C GLU A 160 5.17 -5.65 -4.87
N THR A 161 5.68 -6.32 -3.83
CA THR A 161 6.04 -5.65 -2.57
C THR A 161 7.27 -4.75 -2.75
N LEU A 162 8.22 -5.13 -3.61
CA LEU A 162 9.34 -4.29 -3.99
C LEU A 162 8.89 -3.05 -4.78
N ALA A 163 7.93 -3.19 -5.70
CA ALA A 163 7.32 -2.06 -6.40
C ALA A 163 6.64 -1.10 -5.41
N ALA A 164 5.94 -1.63 -4.41
CA ALA A 164 5.38 -0.84 -3.31
C ALA A 164 6.48 -0.03 -2.61
N VAL A 165 7.50 -0.66 -2.04
CA VAL A 165 8.63 0.02 -1.37
C VAL A 165 9.29 1.08 -2.27
N SER A 166 9.46 0.76 -3.55
CA SER A 166 10.12 1.64 -4.52
C SER A 166 9.26 2.87 -4.87
N THR A 167 7.93 2.73 -4.86
CA THR A 167 6.99 3.83 -5.07
C THR A 167 7.16 4.90 -3.99
N TYR A 168 7.26 4.50 -2.72
CA TYR A 168 7.46 5.43 -1.60
C TYR A 168 8.87 6.03 -1.54
N ASN A 169 9.88 5.33 -2.07
CA ASN A 169 11.20 5.93 -2.29
C ASN A 169 11.16 7.01 -3.39
N THR A 170 10.44 6.75 -4.48
CA THR A 170 10.38 7.62 -5.66
C THR A 170 9.61 8.90 -5.37
N TYR A 171 8.45 8.76 -4.70
CA TYR A 171 7.51 9.86 -4.47
C TYR A 171 7.41 10.26 -3.00
N GLY A 172 8.46 10.02 -2.21
CA GLY A 172 8.45 10.31 -0.77
C GLY A 172 8.07 11.75 -0.43
N SER A 173 8.60 12.74 -1.17
CA SER A 173 8.26 14.16 -0.98
C SER A 173 6.80 14.49 -1.28
N LEU A 174 6.17 13.76 -2.20
CA LEU A 174 4.76 13.90 -2.52
C LEU A 174 3.87 13.30 -1.42
N ILE A 175 4.31 12.18 -0.83
CA ILE A 175 3.55 11.36 0.11
C ILE A 175 3.72 11.84 1.56
N GLN A 176 4.78 12.58 1.86
CA GLN A 176 5.12 12.96 3.23
C GLN A 176 3.95 13.65 3.96
N GLY A 177 3.58 13.12 5.13
CA GLY A 177 2.48 13.64 5.95
C GLY A 177 1.08 13.39 5.38
N ARG A 178 0.92 12.58 4.33
CA ARG A 178 -0.36 12.33 3.67
C ARG A 178 -0.91 10.93 3.98
N LYS A 179 -2.22 10.80 3.74
CA LYS A 179 -2.90 9.50 3.67
C LYS A 179 -2.87 9.00 2.24
N VAL A 180 -2.56 7.72 2.06
CA VAL A 180 -2.42 7.09 0.75
C VAL A 180 -3.39 5.92 0.63
N LEU A 181 -4.09 5.86 -0.50
CA LEU A 181 -4.81 4.67 -0.92
C LEU A 181 -3.93 3.91 -1.91
N HIS A 182 -3.52 2.69 -1.56
CA HIS A 182 -2.59 1.89 -2.34
C HIS A 182 -3.27 0.62 -2.86
N PHE A 183 -3.44 0.55 -4.17
CA PHE A 183 -3.98 -0.62 -4.85
C PHE A 183 -2.88 -1.63 -5.22
N ILE A 184 -3.09 -2.91 -4.92
CA ILE A 184 -2.18 -4.02 -5.24
C ILE A 184 -2.99 -5.17 -5.82
N ASP A 185 -2.49 -5.84 -6.86
CA ASP A 185 -3.20 -6.93 -7.53
C ASP A 185 -2.76 -8.34 -7.09
N ASN A 186 -1.68 -8.43 -6.32
CA ASN A 186 -1.21 -9.67 -5.75
C ASN A 186 -1.70 -9.84 -4.31
N THR A 187 -2.58 -10.82 -4.09
CA THR A 187 -3.20 -11.07 -2.79
C THR A 187 -2.20 -11.51 -1.71
N VAL A 188 -1.07 -12.11 -2.07
CA VAL A 188 -0.01 -12.50 -1.12
C VAL A 188 0.77 -11.27 -0.65
N ALA A 189 1.15 -10.38 -1.56
CA ALA A 189 1.78 -9.10 -1.24
C ALA A 189 0.82 -8.21 -0.42
N LEU A 190 -0.43 -8.11 -0.86
CA LEU A 190 -1.49 -7.38 -0.18
C LEU A 190 -1.68 -7.89 1.25
N SER A 191 -1.84 -9.21 1.43
CA SER A 191 -1.99 -9.80 2.76
C SER A 191 -0.78 -9.53 3.65
N ALA A 192 0.44 -9.65 3.11
CA ALA A 192 1.65 -9.37 3.88
C ALA A 192 1.75 -7.90 4.33
N LEU A 193 1.36 -6.97 3.47
CA LEU A 193 1.34 -5.53 3.75
C LEU A 193 0.17 -5.09 4.63
N ILE A 194 -0.97 -5.78 4.60
CA ILE A 194 -2.09 -5.52 5.52
C ILE A 194 -1.75 -6.01 6.91
N HIS A 195 -1.26 -7.25 7.06
CA HIS A 195 -1.04 -7.85 8.36
C HIS A 195 0.32 -7.52 8.97
N GLY A 196 1.19 -6.83 8.24
CA GLY A 196 2.56 -6.52 8.67
C GLY A 196 3.44 -7.74 8.90
N TYR A 197 3.10 -8.88 8.29
CA TYR A 197 3.76 -10.15 8.56
C TYR A 197 3.84 -11.03 7.31
N SER A 198 4.93 -11.79 7.21
CA SER A 198 5.03 -12.90 6.27
C SER A 198 5.87 -14.03 6.85
N GLY A 199 5.46 -15.28 6.62
CA GLY A 199 6.30 -16.45 6.91
C GLY A 199 7.49 -16.61 5.96
N LYS A 200 7.56 -15.80 4.88
CA LYS A 200 8.69 -15.78 3.94
C LYS A 200 9.68 -14.69 4.35
N PRO A 201 10.94 -15.02 4.68
CA PRO A 201 11.91 -14.06 5.18
C PRO A 201 12.14 -12.83 4.28
N GLU A 202 12.22 -13.03 2.96
CA GLU A 202 12.46 -11.95 2.01
C GLU A 202 11.29 -10.97 1.95
N LEU A 203 10.06 -11.50 1.99
CA LEU A 203 8.84 -10.70 1.99
C LEU A 203 8.64 -10.01 3.33
N ALA A 204 8.92 -10.69 4.45
CA ALA A 204 8.88 -10.10 5.80
C ALA A 204 9.84 -8.91 5.91
N LYS A 205 11.05 -9.03 5.37
CA LYS A 205 12.01 -7.92 5.31
C LYS A 205 11.46 -6.72 4.51
N MET A 206 10.83 -6.95 3.36
CA MET A 206 10.21 -5.87 2.58
C MET A 206 9.10 -5.17 3.35
N VAL A 207 8.24 -5.95 4.01
CA VAL A 207 7.16 -5.42 4.85
C VAL A 207 7.74 -4.56 5.98
N ASN A 208 8.80 -5.02 6.65
CA ASN A 208 9.46 -4.23 7.70
C ASN A 208 10.05 -2.93 7.16
N ILE A 209 10.74 -2.98 6.01
CA ILE A 209 11.26 -1.79 5.33
C ILE A 209 10.13 -0.82 5.00
N PHE A 210 9.02 -1.33 4.47
CA PHE A 210 7.84 -0.53 4.13
C PHE A 210 7.30 0.24 5.36
N TYR A 211 7.08 -0.43 6.49
CA TYR A 211 6.58 0.25 7.69
C TYR A 211 7.57 1.27 8.24
N LEU A 212 8.88 0.99 8.17
CA LEU A 212 9.90 1.96 8.56
C LEU A 212 9.91 3.19 7.65
N GLN A 213 9.65 3.03 6.35
CA GLN A 213 9.41 4.16 5.45
C GLN A 213 8.17 4.96 5.87
N MET A 214 7.09 4.30 6.30
CA MET A 214 5.84 4.99 6.70
C MET A 214 6.04 5.85 7.95
N ILE A 215 6.84 5.39 8.92
CA ILE A 215 7.26 6.24 10.05
C ILE A 215 8.02 7.47 9.54
N GLY A 216 9.04 7.27 8.71
CA GLY A 216 9.90 8.34 8.22
C GLY A 216 9.13 9.39 7.40
N LEU A 217 8.22 8.92 6.55
CA LEU A 217 7.33 9.75 5.73
C LEU A 217 6.17 10.34 6.53
N ARG A 218 5.89 9.84 7.73
CA ARG A 218 4.68 10.18 8.51
C ARG A 218 3.41 9.99 7.67
N ALA A 219 3.37 8.92 6.89
CA ALA A 219 2.27 8.63 5.98
C ALA A 219 1.45 7.45 6.52
N SER A 220 0.13 7.47 6.32
CA SER A 220 -0.75 6.34 6.65
C SER A 220 -1.28 5.75 5.36
N VAL A 221 -1.22 4.42 5.23
CA VAL A 221 -1.56 3.75 3.97
C VAL A 221 -2.72 2.80 4.20
N PHE A 222 -3.78 2.99 3.41
CA PHE A 222 -4.85 2.02 3.28
C PHE A 222 -4.61 1.20 2.03
N PHE A 223 -4.53 -0.12 2.18
CA PHE A 223 -4.34 -1.03 1.07
C PHE A 223 -5.66 -1.58 0.58
N ASP A 224 -5.81 -1.73 -0.74
CA ASP A 224 -6.96 -2.38 -1.34
C ASP A 224 -6.54 -3.25 -2.52
N TYR A 225 -7.36 -4.26 -2.82
CA TYR A 225 -7.15 -5.14 -3.95
C TYR A 225 -7.63 -4.49 -5.24
N VAL A 226 -6.86 -4.63 -6.31
CA VAL A 226 -7.31 -4.33 -7.67
C VAL A 226 -7.14 -5.57 -8.55
N PRO A 227 -8.13 -5.94 -9.38
CA PRO A 227 -7.92 -7.01 -10.37
C PRO A 227 -6.78 -6.66 -11.33
N SER A 228 -5.90 -7.60 -11.66
CA SER A 228 -4.73 -7.33 -12.52
C SER A 228 -5.05 -6.64 -13.85
N LYS A 229 -6.18 -6.96 -14.49
CA LYS A 229 -6.61 -6.31 -15.74
C LYS A 229 -7.00 -4.83 -15.58
N ALA A 230 -7.32 -4.41 -14.36
CA ALA A 230 -7.66 -3.04 -14.00
C ALA A 230 -6.48 -2.32 -13.32
N ASN A 231 -5.37 -3.02 -13.05
CA ASN A 231 -4.20 -2.44 -12.44
C ASN A 231 -3.44 -1.58 -13.46
N ILE A 232 -3.62 -0.27 -13.40
CA ILE A 232 -2.98 0.67 -14.33
C ILE A 232 -1.45 0.65 -14.25
N ALA A 233 -0.86 0.20 -13.13
CA ALA A 233 0.58 0.08 -12.94
C ALA A 233 1.20 -1.09 -13.73
N ASP A 234 0.39 -2.02 -14.24
CA ASP A 234 0.82 -3.08 -15.15
C ASP A 234 1.29 -2.53 -16.51
N LEU A 235 0.78 -1.37 -16.93
CA LEU A 235 1.19 -0.73 -18.19
C LEU A 235 2.64 -0.21 -18.13
N PRO A 236 3.04 0.64 -17.15
CA PRO A 236 4.43 1.04 -17.04
C PRO A 236 5.35 -0.14 -16.70
N SER A 237 4.91 -1.16 -15.94
CA SER A 237 5.76 -2.34 -15.68
C SER A 237 6.08 -3.14 -16.95
N ARG A 238 5.19 -3.15 -17.94
CA ARG A 238 5.41 -3.74 -19.27
C ARG A 238 6.08 -2.81 -20.29
N GLY A 239 6.29 -1.55 -19.93
CA GLY A 239 6.80 -0.52 -20.85
C GLY A 239 5.76 -0.02 -21.86
N ASP A 240 4.47 -0.31 -21.68
CA ASP A 240 3.39 0.12 -22.58
C ASP A 240 2.91 1.56 -22.25
N ILE A 241 3.82 2.53 -22.46
CA ILE A 241 3.59 3.94 -22.11
C ILE A 241 2.55 4.59 -23.04
N ALA A 242 2.44 4.11 -24.28
CA ALA A 242 1.45 4.61 -25.23
C ALA A 242 0.03 4.30 -24.75
N ARG A 243 -0.24 3.05 -24.34
CA ARG A 243 -1.54 2.66 -23.79
C ARG A 243 -1.80 3.35 -22.44
N LEU A 244 -0.79 3.47 -21.58
CA LEU A 244 -0.92 4.19 -20.31
C LEU A 244 -1.43 5.62 -20.52
N ARG A 245 -0.86 6.36 -21.48
CA ARG A 245 -1.30 7.72 -21.80
C ARG A 245 -2.73 7.78 -22.33
N LEU A 246 -3.16 6.76 -23.08
CA LEU A 246 -4.53 6.66 -23.55
C LEU A 246 -5.51 6.46 -22.40
N GLU A 247 -5.19 5.59 -21.42
CA GLU A 247 -6.01 5.35 -20.23
C GLU A 247 -6.06 6.59 -19.33
N LEU A 248 -4.95 7.34 -19.22
CA LEU A 248 -4.85 8.58 -18.44
C LEU A 248 -5.37 9.82 -19.16
N ARG A 249 -6.05 9.67 -20.30
CA ARG A 249 -6.57 10.80 -21.08
C ARG A 249 -7.47 11.69 -20.23
N GLY A 250 -7.26 13.01 -20.31
CA GLY A 250 -8.01 14.00 -19.55
C GLY A 250 -7.43 14.31 -18.16
N LEU A 251 -6.38 13.61 -17.73
CA LEU A 251 -5.62 13.95 -16.52
C LEU A 251 -4.34 14.70 -16.86
N SER A 252 -3.88 15.55 -15.93
CA SER A 252 -2.63 16.29 -16.10
C SER A 252 -1.44 15.38 -15.77
N ILE A 253 -0.82 14.78 -16.78
CA ILE A 253 0.39 13.98 -16.61
C ILE A 253 1.59 14.90 -16.36
N ARG A 254 2.32 14.68 -15.26
CA ARG A 254 3.56 15.41 -14.94
C ARG A 254 4.74 14.66 -15.55
N GLY A 255 5.57 15.39 -16.31
CA GLY A 255 6.75 14.83 -16.99
C GLY A 255 6.44 14.29 -18.40
N GLY A 256 7.47 14.26 -19.25
CA GLY A 256 7.39 13.79 -20.64
C GLY A 256 7.75 12.30 -20.83
N SER A 257 8.29 11.66 -19.80
CA SER A 257 8.77 10.27 -19.77
C SER A 257 8.43 9.65 -18.41
N PRO A 258 8.38 8.31 -18.28
CA PRO A 258 8.29 7.70 -16.96
C PRO A 258 9.43 8.18 -16.06
N ASP A 259 9.10 8.47 -14.80
CA ASP A 259 10.10 8.69 -13.76
C ASP A 259 10.90 7.39 -13.54
N LEU A 260 12.15 7.51 -13.13
CA LEU A 260 12.94 6.34 -12.75
C LEU A 260 12.44 5.83 -11.39
N LEU A 261 11.88 4.62 -11.35
CA LEU A 261 11.43 4.03 -10.10
C LEU A 261 12.66 3.74 -9.21
N ALA A 262 12.70 4.34 -8.02
CA ALA A 262 13.79 4.25 -7.07
C ALA A 262 13.81 2.89 -6.34
N VAL A 263 14.21 1.85 -7.07
CA VAL A 263 14.41 0.50 -6.54
C VAL A 263 15.60 0.49 -5.57
N PRO A 264 15.45 -0.06 -4.35
CA PRO A 264 16.56 -0.26 -3.40
C PRO A 264 17.83 -0.84 -4.03
N SER A 265 18.99 -0.21 -3.79
CA SER A 265 20.28 -0.79 -4.18
C SER A 265 20.69 -1.95 -3.26
N ILE A 266 21.77 -2.66 -3.63
CA ILE A 266 22.42 -3.69 -2.78
C ILE A 266 22.72 -3.15 -1.40
N ALA A 267 23.40 -2.00 -1.37
CA ALA A 267 23.88 -1.38 -0.14
C ALA A 267 22.69 -0.95 0.73
N ASP A 268 21.62 -0.48 0.09
CA ASP A 268 20.39 -0.15 0.80
C ASP A 268 19.75 -1.39 1.40
N TRP A 269 19.69 -2.47 0.62
CA TRP A 269 19.10 -3.73 1.04
C TRP A 269 19.87 -4.39 2.18
N SER A 270 21.20 -4.34 2.16
CA SER A 270 22.06 -4.92 3.20
C SER A 270 22.25 -4.02 4.42
N SER A 271 21.82 -2.75 4.35
CA SER A 271 21.90 -1.83 5.48
C SER A 271 20.98 -2.25 6.64
N ASP A 272 21.33 -1.80 7.83
CA ASP A 272 20.49 -1.95 9.02
C ASP A 272 19.09 -1.37 8.77
N LEU A 273 18.06 -2.04 9.30
CA LEU A 273 16.66 -1.62 9.17
C LEU A 273 16.47 -0.16 9.61
N SER A 274 17.19 0.29 10.65
CA SER A 274 17.13 1.68 11.14
C SER A 274 17.58 2.74 10.11
N ALA A 275 18.33 2.36 9.06
CA ALA A 275 18.69 3.27 7.98
C ALA A 275 17.48 3.72 7.15
N TRP A 276 16.45 2.87 7.07
CA TRP A 276 15.26 3.11 6.24
C TRP A 276 14.34 4.20 6.79
N THR A 277 14.26 4.35 8.11
CA THR A 277 13.55 5.47 8.77
C THR A 277 14.25 6.80 8.53
N ARG A 278 15.59 6.81 8.52
CA ARG A 278 16.42 8.03 8.39
C ARG A 278 16.40 8.65 7.00
N ARG A 279 16.20 7.86 5.95
CA ARG A 279 16.16 8.36 4.56
C ARG A 279 15.02 9.32 4.28
N HIS A 280 13.90 9.14 4.98
CA HIS A 280 12.67 9.91 4.75
C HIS A 280 12.39 10.95 5.83
N THR A 281 13.19 10.97 6.91
CA THR A 281 13.21 12.07 7.86
C THR A 281 13.99 13.24 7.26
N LEU A 282 13.34 14.02 6.40
CA LEU A 282 13.84 15.34 6.07
C LEU A 282 14.02 16.12 7.39
N ARG A 283 15.22 16.66 7.63
CA ARG A 283 15.44 17.64 8.70
C ARG A 283 14.45 18.77 8.49
N SER A 284 13.42 18.85 9.32
CA SER A 284 12.52 20.00 9.33
C SER A 284 13.33 21.21 9.83
N SER A 285 13.93 21.96 8.90
CA SER A 285 14.43 23.32 9.19
C SER A 285 13.32 24.37 9.01
N THR A 286 12.06 23.96 9.09
CA THR A 286 10.92 24.86 9.14
C THR A 286 10.26 24.70 10.49
N ARG A 287 10.52 25.70 11.35
CA ARG A 287 9.71 25.95 12.54
C ARG A 287 8.25 26.02 12.08
N LEU A 288 7.37 25.33 12.80
CA LEU A 288 5.94 25.56 12.69
C LEU A 288 5.69 27.06 12.87
N PRO A 289 5.00 27.75 11.95
CA PRO A 289 4.49 29.07 12.27
C PRO A 289 3.49 28.91 13.42
N VAL A 290 3.74 29.67 14.48
CA VAL A 290 2.89 29.82 15.67
C VAL A 290 1.53 30.37 15.25
#